data_AF-A0AA50U045-F1
#
_entry.id   AF-A0AA50U045-F1
#
_cell.length_a   1.000
_cell.length_b   1.000
_cell.length_c   1.000
_cell.angle_alpha   90.00
_cell.angle_beta   90.00
_cell.angle_gamma   90.00
#
_symmetry.space_group_name_H-M   'P 1'
#
loop_
_entity.id
_entity.type
_entity.pdbx_description
1 polymer ?
#
loop_
_entity_poly.entity_id
_entity_poly.type
_entity_poly.pdbx_seq_one_letter_code
_entity_poly.pdbx_strand_id
1 'polypeptide(L)'
;KTKLLNYELNNPVGIAAGFDKHGDAILGLKNMGFSIIEIGSITPEPQPGNPKPRVFRLPEDNAVINRYGFNSTGHQDVYKKVQNLDKALLKDGLLGINLGKNK
;
A
#
# COMPACT_ATOMS: atom_id res chain seq x y z
N LYS A 1 5.64 -20.21 7.24
CA LYS A 1 6.10 -19.17 8.19
C LYS A 1 7.49 -18.72 7.79
N THR A 2 7.78 -17.42 7.89
CA THR A 2 9.11 -16.84 7.66
C THR A 2 9.35 -15.73 8.68
N LYS A 3 10.61 -15.31 8.83
CA LYS A 3 10.99 -14.21 9.70
C LYS A 3 11.57 -13.07 8.88
N LEU A 4 11.12 -11.85 9.13
CA LEU A 4 11.66 -10.63 8.52
C LEU A 4 11.97 -9.65 9.65
N LEU A 5 13.25 -9.31 9.82
CA LEU A 5 13.73 -8.55 10.98
C LEU A 5 13.28 -9.24 12.30
N ASN A 6 12.52 -8.54 13.13
CA ASN A 6 11.93 -9.03 14.38
C ASN A 6 10.46 -9.46 14.23
N TYR A 7 9.93 -9.55 13.00
CA TYR A 7 8.55 -9.95 12.72
C TYR A 7 8.46 -11.40 12.29
N GLU A 8 7.52 -12.13 12.89
CA GLU A 8 7.10 -13.46 12.46
C GLU A 8 5.95 -13.32 11.46
N LEU A 9 6.09 -13.92 10.28
CA LEU A 9 5.14 -13.83 9.18
C LEU A 9 4.57 -15.21 8.83
N ASN A 10 3.29 -15.27 8.50
CA ASN A 10 2.65 -16.53 8.07
C ASN A 10 3.29 -17.09 6.78
N ASN A 11 3.64 -16.21 5.84
CA ASN A 11 4.30 -16.54 4.57
C ASN A 11 5.19 -15.36 4.10
N PRO A 12 6.07 -15.55 3.11
CA PRO A 12 6.95 -14.48 2.60
C PRO A 12 6.29 -13.58 1.54
N VAL A 13 4.98 -13.72 1.29
CA VAL A 13 4.29 -13.02 0.20
C VAL A 13 3.69 -11.71 0.69
N GLY A 14 3.95 -10.64 -0.05
CA GLY A 14 3.46 -9.31 0.23
C GLY A 14 2.78 -8.65 -0.96
N ILE A 15 1.99 -7.62 -0.67
CA ILE A 15 1.45 -6.68 -1.65
C ILE A 15 2.24 -5.37 -1.59
N ALA A 16 2.77 -4.96 -2.74
CA ALA A 16 3.66 -3.81 -2.86
C ALA A 16 2.91 -2.48 -2.77
N ALA A 17 3.66 -1.42 -2.42
CA ALA A 17 3.14 -0.05 -2.46
C ALA A 17 2.59 0.31 -3.84
N GLY A 18 1.66 1.28 -3.84
CA GLY A 18 0.98 1.78 -5.04
C GLY A 18 -0.33 1.07 -5.33
N PHE A 19 -0.59 -0.09 -4.73
CA PHE A 19 -1.87 -0.81 -4.82
C PHE A 19 -2.93 -0.18 -3.90
N ASP A 20 -2.72 -0.25 -2.58
CA ASP A 20 -3.56 0.42 -1.58
C ASP A 20 -2.91 1.73 -1.13
N LYS A 21 -3.15 2.81 -1.88
CA LYS A 21 -2.48 4.09 -1.64
C LYS A 21 -2.89 4.79 -0.36
N HIS A 22 -4.10 4.56 0.13
CA HIS A 22 -4.68 5.31 1.25
C HIS A 22 -5.06 4.44 2.44
N GLY A 23 -4.72 3.15 2.42
CA GLY A 23 -5.05 2.21 3.50
C GLY A 23 -6.52 1.81 3.53
N ASP A 24 -7.19 1.80 2.37
CA ASP A 24 -8.62 1.51 2.25
C ASP A 24 -8.93 0.01 2.35
N ALA A 25 -7.95 -0.87 2.11
CA ALA A 25 -8.17 -2.31 1.94
C ALA A 25 -7.23 -3.18 2.80
N ILE A 26 -6.57 -2.61 3.82
CA ILE A 26 -5.55 -3.31 4.65
C ILE A 26 -6.06 -4.67 5.16
N LEU A 27 -7.21 -4.71 5.84
CA LEU A 27 -7.74 -5.97 6.37
C LEU A 27 -8.21 -6.94 5.28
N GLY A 28 -8.75 -6.42 4.18
CA GLY A 28 -9.14 -7.23 3.03
C GLY A 28 -7.93 -7.96 2.43
N LEU A 29 -6.82 -7.25 2.24
CA LEU A 29 -5.57 -7.81 1.73
C LEU A 29 -4.97 -8.83 2.69
N LYS A 30 -5.02 -8.57 4.01
CA LYS A 30 -4.60 -9.54 5.03
C LYS A 30 -5.43 -10.82 4.95
N ASN A 31 -6.75 -10.69 4.81
CA ASN A 31 -7.67 -11.82 4.72
C ASN A 31 -7.52 -12.62 3.42
N MET A 32 -7.02 -12.01 2.34
CA MET A 32 -6.64 -12.72 1.11
C MET A 32 -5.34 -13.54 1.27
N GLY A 33 -4.60 -13.37 2.38
CA GLY A 33 -3.43 -14.18 2.72
C GLY A 33 -2.09 -13.45 2.59
N PHE A 34 -2.06 -12.16 2.26
CA PHE A 34 -0.82 -11.38 2.25
C PHE A 34 -0.29 -11.22 3.69
N SER A 35 0.97 -11.56 3.90
CA SER A 35 1.62 -11.37 5.20
C SER A 35 2.31 -10.02 5.33
N ILE A 36 2.65 -9.39 4.21
CA ILE A 36 3.23 -8.05 4.15
C ILE A 36 2.30 -7.16 3.33
N ILE A 37 1.88 -6.04 3.88
CA ILE A 37 1.01 -5.07 3.20
C ILE A 37 1.73 -3.73 3.24
N GLU A 38 2.10 -3.20 2.09
CA GLU A 38 2.70 -1.88 1.98
C GLU A 38 1.70 -0.89 1.38
N ILE A 39 1.22 0.05 2.19
CA ILE A 39 0.31 1.12 1.72
C ILE A 39 1.09 2.32 1.20
N GLY A 40 0.43 3.17 0.41
CA GLY A 40 1.02 4.40 -0.14
C GLY A 40 1.44 4.27 -1.61
N SER A 41 2.33 5.11 -2.15
CA SER A 41 3.06 6.20 -1.48
C SER A 41 2.14 7.33 -1.02
N ILE A 42 2.26 7.70 0.25
CA ILE A 42 1.51 8.79 0.90
C ILE A 42 2.39 10.04 0.89
N THR A 43 1.81 11.15 0.45
CA THR A 43 2.46 12.47 0.46
C THR A 43 2.03 13.28 1.68
N PRO A 44 2.81 14.29 2.12
CA PRO A 44 2.38 15.16 3.19
C PRO A 44 1.03 15.82 2.92
N GLU A 45 0.95 16.56 1.82
CA GLU A 45 -0.26 17.22 1.36
C GLU A 45 -1.01 16.38 0.32
N PRO A 46 -2.35 16.52 0.18
CA PRO A 46 -3.10 15.89 -0.88
C PRO A 46 -2.61 16.33 -2.26
N GLN A 47 -2.57 15.40 -3.22
CA GLN A 47 -2.33 15.74 -4.62
C GLN A 47 -3.03 14.76 -5.57
N PRO A 48 -3.55 15.24 -6.73
CA PRO A 48 -4.32 14.41 -7.66
C PRO A 48 -3.46 13.45 -8.48
N GLY A 49 -2.15 13.67 -8.55
CA GLY A 49 -1.21 13.03 -9.46
C GLY A 49 -1.33 13.52 -10.91
N ASN A 50 -0.75 12.79 -11.86
CA ASN A 50 -0.73 13.17 -13.28
C ASN A 50 -2.11 13.02 -13.94
N PRO A 51 -2.45 13.77 -15.01
CA PRO A 51 -3.69 13.58 -15.77
C PRO A 51 -3.86 12.15 -16.30
N LYS A 52 -5.12 11.72 -16.48
CA LYS A 52 -5.46 10.43 -17.12
C LYS A 52 -5.39 10.58 -18.66
N PRO A 53 -5.08 9.50 -19.43
CA PRO A 53 -4.75 8.14 -19.00
C PRO A 53 -3.30 7.99 -18.50
N ARG A 54 -3.14 7.24 -17.41
CA ARG A 54 -1.89 7.13 -16.64
C ARG A 54 -1.52 5.72 -16.15
N VAL A 55 -2.28 4.71 -16.56
CA VAL A 55 -1.99 3.29 -16.35
C VAL A 55 -2.41 2.53 -17.60
N PHE A 56 -1.53 1.66 -18.07
CA PHE A 56 -1.69 0.90 -19.31
C PHE A 56 -1.29 -0.54 -19.02
N ARG A 57 -2.15 -1.50 -19.40
CA ARG A 57 -1.85 -2.93 -19.32
C ARG A 57 -1.34 -3.40 -20.67
N LEU A 58 -0.30 -4.23 -20.65
CA LEU A 58 0.29 -4.86 -21.82
C LEU A 58 0.16 -6.39 -21.60
N PRO A 59 -0.99 -6.99 -21.97
CA PRO A 59 -1.26 -8.40 -21.65
C PRO A 59 -0.28 -9.37 -22.30
N GLU A 60 0.16 -9.07 -23.53
CA GLU A 60 1.11 -9.89 -24.29
C GLU A 60 2.48 -9.98 -23.58
N ASP A 61 2.88 -8.91 -22.90
CA ASP A 61 4.13 -8.83 -22.15
C ASP A 61 3.97 -9.20 -20.66
N ASN A 62 2.75 -9.53 -20.20
CA ASN A 62 2.41 -9.62 -18.78
C ASN A 62 2.85 -8.39 -17.96
N ALA A 63 2.71 -7.19 -18.53
CA ALA A 63 3.29 -5.96 -17.97
C ALA A 63 2.26 -4.86 -17.73
N VAL A 64 2.67 -3.87 -16.91
CA VAL A 64 1.92 -2.65 -16.65
C VAL A 64 2.86 -1.45 -16.70
N ILE A 65 2.49 -0.42 -17.47
CA ILE A 65 3.16 0.88 -17.46
C ILE A 65 2.27 1.85 -16.68
N ASN A 66 2.85 2.61 -15.75
CA ASN A 66 2.12 3.65 -15.03
C ASN A 66 2.94 4.94 -14.90
N ARG A 67 2.22 6.05 -14.77
CA ARG A 67 2.76 7.38 -14.53
C ARG A 67 1.84 8.13 -13.57
N TYR A 68 1.55 7.53 -12.42
CA TYR A 68 0.58 8.08 -11.47
C TYR A 68 0.97 9.44 -10.88
N GLY A 69 2.26 9.65 -10.58
CA GLY A 69 2.74 10.90 -9.96
C GLY A 69 2.27 11.08 -8.51
N PHE A 70 2.38 10.05 -7.67
CA PHE A 70 1.98 10.06 -6.25
C PHE A 70 0.60 10.68 -5.97
N ASN A 71 -0.44 10.26 -6.69
CA ASN A 71 -1.81 10.61 -6.29
C ASN A 71 -2.09 10.09 -4.86
N SER A 72 -2.50 10.99 -3.97
CA SER A 72 -2.57 10.75 -2.51
C SER A 72 -3.60 11.71 -1.89
N THR A 73 -4.35 11.24 -0.89
CA THR A 73 -5.27 12.05 -0.07
C THR A 73 -4.56 12.83 1.05
N GLY A 74 -3.23 12.74 1.14
CA GLY A 74 -2.41 13.40 2.17
C GLY A 74 -2.25 12.54 3.43
N HIS A 75 -1.20 12.79 4.21
CA HIS A 75 -0.86 11.93 5.35
C HIS A 75 -1.94 11.96 6.44
N GLN A 76 -2.65 13.07 6.59
CA GLN A 76 -3.60 13.26 7.69
C GLN A 76 -4.84 12.37 7.52
N ASP A 77 -5.29 12.15 6.29
CA ASP A 77 -6.39 11.24 5.97
C ASP A 77 -5.98 9.79 6.27
N VAL A 78 -4.82 9.38 5.75
CA VAL A 78 -4.34 8.00 5.92
C VAL A 78 -3.99 7.70 7.38
N TYR A 79 -3.41 8.66 8.10
CA TYR A 79 -3.10 8.52 9.52
C TYR A 79 -4.36 8.20 10.35
N LYS A 80 -5.49 8.90 10.11
CA LYS A 80 -6.75 8.61 10.81
C LYS A 80 -7.23 7.19 10.57
N LYS A 81 -7.13 6.69 9.33
CA LYS A 81 -7.52 5.31 8.98
C LYS A 81 -6.64 4.29 9.70
N VAL A 82 -5.32 4.49 9.67
CA VAL A 82 -4.36 3.58 10.32
C VAL A 82 -4.48 3.65 11.85
N GLN A 83 -4.77 4.82 12.43
CA GLN A 83 -4.96 4.99 13.86
C GLN A 83 -6.19 4.22 14.38
N ASN A 84 -7.25 4.16 13.58
CA ASN A 84 -8.49 3.45 13.91
C ASN A 84 -8.44 1.95 13.59
N LEU A 85 -7.34 1.46 13.01
CA LEU A 85 -7.18 0.05 12.67
C LEU A 85 -6.91 -0.77 13.93
N ASP A 86 -7.69 -1.83 14.14
CA ASP A 86 -7.37 -2.82 15.17
C ASP A 86 -6.12 -3.61 14.77
N LYS A 87 -5.00 -3.29 15.43
CA LYS A 87 -3.69 -3.90 15.19
C LYS A 87 -3.64 -5.38 15.54
N ALA A 88 -4.56 -5.87 16.39
CA ALA A 88 -4.64 -7.30 16.69
C ALA A 88 -4.99 -8.12 15.44
N LEU A 89 -5.71 -7.52 14.49
CA LEU A 89 -6.07 -8.15 13.21
C LEU A 89 -4.88 -8.25 12.24
N LEU A 90 -3.79 -7.53 12.51
CA LEU A 90 -2.55 -7.61 11.73
C LEU A 90 -1.55 -8.62 12.29
N LYS A 91 -1.93 -9.40 13.30
CA LYS A 91 -1.06 -10.41 13.90
C LYS A 91 -0.43 -11.33 12.84
N ASP A 92 0.82 -11.72 13.09
CA ASP A 92 1.61 -12.59 12.22
C ASP A 92 1.72 -12.01 10.79
N GLY A 93 1.83 -10.69 10.70
CA GLY A 93 1.95 -9.90 9.49
C GLY A 93 2.61 -8.55 9.74
N LEU A 94 2.90 -7.83 8.66
CA LEU A 94 3.58 -6.54 8.68
C LEU A 94 2.80 -5.53 7.83
N LEU A 95 2.49 -4.37 8.41
CA LEU A 95 1.99 -3.20 7.70
C LEU A 95 3.14 -2.22 7.50
N GLY A 96 3.55 -2.02 6.25
CA GLY A 96 4.49 -0.99 5.83
C GLY A 96 3.76 0.25 5.36
N ILE A 97 4.33 1.43 5.63
CA ILE A 97 3.79 2.73 5.21
C ILE A 97 4.83 3.40 4.31
N ASN A 98 4.55 3.45 3.01
CA ASN A 98 5.42 4.09 2.03
C ASN A 98 5.14 5.59 1.99
N LEU A 99 6.17 6.41 2.21
CA LEU A 99 6.08 7.88 2.23
C LEU A 99 6.83 8.47 1.05
N GLY A 100 6.25 9.51 0.44
CA GLY A 100 6.87 10.28 -0.64
C GLY A 100 6.72 11.77 -0.41
N LYS A 101 7.55 12.59 -1.08
CA LYS A 101 7.39 14.04 -1.05
C LYS A 101 6.33 14.50 -2.05
N ASN A 102 5.67 15.62 -1.75
CA ASN A 102 4.92 16.34 -2.77
C ASN A 102 5.85 16.81 -3.91
N LYS A 103 5.27 17.13 -5.06
CA LYS A 103 6.01 17.62 -6.22
C LYS A 103 6.88 18.81 -5.85
#